data_AF-A0A4U7F163-F1
#
_entry.id   AF-A0A4U7F163-F1
#
_cell.length_a   1.000
_cell.length_b   1.000
_cell.length_c   1.000
_cell.angle_alpha   90.00
_cell.angle_beta   90.00
_cell.angle_gamma   90.00
#
_symmetry.space_group_name_H-M   'P 1'
#
loop_
_entity.id
_entity.type
_entity.pdbx_description
1 polymer ?
#
loop_
_entity_poly.entity_id
_entity_poly.type
_entity_poly.pdbx_seq_one_letter_code
_entity_poly.pdbx_strand_id
1 'polypeptide(L)'
;MTEDPEEIQLTEEQEDALVQGRNVAITAGAGTGKTTTLTERYVTILAENPSLTPENIVTITFTRKAAAELTERVREEVYDRLEAVDSPKAYH
;
A
#
# COMPACT_ATOMS: atom_id res chain seq x y z
N MET A 1 -10.86 14.19 19.78
CA MET A 1 -10.49 14.68 18.46
C MET A 1 -9.65 13.59 17.84
N THR A 2 -10.30 12.66 17.16
CA THR A 2 -9.60 11.74 16.26
C THR A 2 -9.31 12.57 15.01
N GLU A 3 -8.03 12.85 14.77
CA GLU A 3 -7.59 13.41 13.49
C GLU A 3 -8.02 12.39 12.42
N ASP A 4 -8.77 12.84 11.40
CA ASP A 4 -8.98 12.02 10.20
C ASP A 4 -7.56 11.67 9.68
N PRO A 5 -7.24 10.38 9.41
CA PRO A 5 -5.94 10.04 8.88
C PRO A 5 -5.70 10.86 7.61
N GLU A 6 -4.55 11.53 7.50
CA GLU A 6 -4.21 12.27 6.29
C GLU A 6 -4.21 11.28 5.11
N GLU A 7 -5.20 11.41 4.22
CA GLU A 7 -5.24 10.68 2.96
C GLU A 7 -3.93 10.94 2.22
N ILE A 8 -3.12 9.90 2.04
CA ILE A 8 -1.88 9.98 1.28
C ILE A 8 -2.26 10.23 -0.19
N GLN A 9 -2.05 11.45 -0.65
CA GLN A 9 -2.19 11.77 -2.08
C GLN A 9 -0.96 11.26 -2.83
N LEU A 10 -1.17 10.29 -3.72
CA LEU A 10 -0.13 9.74 -4.58
C LEU A 10 0.14 10.69 -5.75
N THR A 11 1.40 10.72 -6.22
CA THR A 11 1.71 11.39 -7.49
C THR A 11 1.25 10.54 -8.66
N GLU A 12 1.10 11.15 -9.84
CA GLU A 12 0.73 10.44 -11.08
C GLU A 12 1.66 9.24 -11.35
N GLU A 13 2.97 9.39 -11.09
CA GLU A 13 3.92 8.28 -11.25
C GLU A 13 3.75 7.17 -10.22
N GLN A 14 3.33 7.51 -8.99
CA GLN A 14 3.04 6.52 -7.97
C GLN A 14 1.75 5.76 -8.29
N GLU A 15 0.72 6.45 -8.80
CA GLU A 15 -0.51 5.84 -9.31
C GLU A 15 -0.26 4.92 -10.51
N ASP A 16 0.53 5.38 -11.49
CA ASP A 16 0.94 4.56 -12.65
C ASP A 16 1.71 3.30 -12.17
N ALA A 17 2.49 3.44 -11.10
CA ALA A 17 3.17 2.33 -10.44
C ALA A 17 2.24 1.41 -9.64
N LEU A 18 0.93 1.65 -9.57
CA LEU A 18 -0.04 0.68 -9.02
C LEU A 18 -0.64 -0.22 -10.10
N VAL A 19 -0.62 0.23 -11.37
CA VAL A 19 -1.21 -0.50 -12.50
C VAL A 19 -0.61 -1.91 -12.61
N GLN A 20 -1.49 -2.90 -12.64
CA GLN A 20 -1.16 -4.33 -12.70
C GLN A 20 -0.96 -4.81 -14.15
N GLY A 21 -0.51 -6.06 -14.33
CA GLY A 21 -0.31 -6.67 -15.65
C GLY A 21 1.00 -6.30 -16.36
N ARG A 22 1.91 -5.59 -15.67
CA ARG A 22 3.24 -5.23 -16.17
C ARG A 22 4.28 -5.19 -15.06
N ASN A 23 5.55 -5.29 -15.47
CA ASN A 23 6.69 -5.03 -14.59
C ASN A 23 6.92 -3.52 -14.49
N VAL A 24 7.18 -3.04 -13.27
CA VAL A 24 7.44 -1.62 -12.99
C VAL A 24 8.80 -1.49 -12.33
N ALA A 25 9.60 -0.54 -12.81
CA ALA A 25 10.87 -0.16 -12.20
C ALA A 25 10.78 1.28 -11.71
N ILE A 26 10.90 1.47 -10.40
CA ILE A 26 10.81 2.79 -9.78
C ILE A 26 12.22 3.30 -9.52
N THR A 27 12.58 4.40 -10.19
CA THR A 27 13.82 5.13 -9.92
C THR A 27 13.46 6.39 -9.15
N ALA A 28 13.92 6.50 -7.90
CA ALA A 28 13.57 7.65 -7.06
C ALA A 28 14.69 7.97 -6.07
N GLY A 29 14.71 9.21 -5.57
CA GLY A 29 15.68 9.67 -4.57
C GLY A 29 15.41 9.13 -3.16
N ALA A 30 16.26 9.49 -2.19
CA ALA A 30 15.92 9.27 -0.78
C ALA A 30 14.71 10.15 -0.40
N GLY A 31 13.79 9.61 0.41
CA GLY A 31 12.62 10.36 0.89
C GLY A 31 11.48 10.57 -0.12
N THR A 32 11.59 10.07 -1.35
CA THR A 32 10.57 10.29 -2.41
C THR A 32 9.47 9.21 -2.41
N GLY A 33 9.15 8.61 -1.26
CA GLY A 33 8.01 7.70 -1.15
C GLY A 33 8.14 6.32 -1.81
N LYS A 34 9.34 5.80 -2.15
CA LYS A 34 9.49 4.44 -2.73
C LYS A 34 8.80 3.34 -1.92
N THR A 35 8.95 3.41 -0.59
CA THR A 35 8.31 2.45 0.32
C THR A 35 6.79 2.63 0.32
N THR A 36 6.30 3.87 0.30
CA THR A 36 4.87 4.18 0.19
C THR A 36 4.29 3.57 -1.09
N THR A 37 4.91 3.81 -2.24
CA THR A 37 4.46 3.22 -3.52
C THR A 37 4.46 1.69 -3.49
N LEU A 38 5.44 1.06 -2.82
CA LEU A 38 5.49 -0.39 -2.69
C LEU A 38 4.39 -0.94 -1.76
N THR A 39 4.10 -0.25 -0.65
CA THR A 39 2.98 -0.57 0.25
C THR A 39 1.65 -0.47 -0.49
N GLU A 40 1.41 0.66 -1.15
CA GLU A 40 0.20 0.90 -1.95
C GLU A 40 0.02 -0.15 -3.03
N ARG A 41 1.08 -0.47 -3.79
CA ARG A 41 1.01 -1.50 -4.82
C ARG A 41 0.66 -2.86 -4.24
N TYR A 42 1.20 -3.21 -3.07
CA TYR A 42 0.87 -4.46 -2.39
C TYR A 42 -0.62 -4.52 -2.02
N VAL A 43 -1.13 -3.48 -1.37
CA VAL A 43 -2.52 -3.45 -0.90
C VAL A 43 -3.50 -3.38 -2.07
N THR A 44 -3.19 -2.63 -3.13
CA THR A 44 -3.98 -2.60 -4.37
C THR A 44 -4.05 -3.97 -5.04
N ILE A 45 -2.94 -4.72 -5.09
CA ILE A 45 -2.98 -6.10 -5.61
C ILE A 45 -3.95 -6.97 -4.81
N LEU A 46 -3.96 -6.87 -3.47
CA LEU A 46 -4.90 -7.62 -2.66
C LEU A 46 -6.35 -7.15 -2.85
N ALA A 47 -6.59 -5.85 -2.83
CA ALA A 47 -7.92 -5.26 -2.93
C ALA A 47 -8.60 -5.55 -4.27
N GLU A 48 -7.85 -5.49 -5.38
CA GLU A 48 -8.38 -5.71 -6.73
C GLU A 48 -8.47 -7.20 -7.11
N ASN A 49 -7.85 -8.11 -6.35
CA ASN A 49 -7.83 -9.54 -6.66
C ASN A 49 -8.35 -10.38 -5.47
N PRO A 50 -9.67 -10.57 -5.33
CA PRO A 50 -10.29 -11.27 -4.18
C PRO A 50 -9.86 -12.74 -3.99
N SER A 51 -9.29 -13.37 -5.02
CA SER A 51 -8.78 -14.73 -4.93
C SER A 51 -7.37 -14.81 -4.32
N LEU A 52 -6.69 -13.69 -4.14
CA LEU A 52 -5.33 -13.63 -3.58
C LEU A 52 -5.37 -13.37 -2.08
N THR A 53 -4.45 -14.01 -1.37
CA THR A 53 -4.15 -13.73 0.03
C THR A 53 -2.74 -13.15 0.14
N PRO A 54 -2.35 -12.57 1.29
CA PRO A 54 -0.97 -12.10 1.51
C PRO A 54 0.11 -13.15 1.20
N GLU A 55 -0.20 -14.45 1.35
CA GLU A 55 0.72 -15.56 1.06
C GLU A 55 1.03 -15.72 -0.44
N ASN A 56 0.23 -15.11 -1.32
CA ASN A 56 0.48 -15.11 -2.76
C ASN A 56 1.45 -14.00 -3.22
N ILE A 57 1.83 -13.08 -2.33
CA ILE A 57 2.70 -11.94 -2.67
C ILE A 57 4.02 -12.03 -1.89
N VAL A 58 5.14 -11.99 -2.62
CA VAL A 58 6.48 -11.97 -2.02
C VAL A 58 7.10 -10.59 -2.18
N THR A 59 7.43 -9.95 -1.06
CA THR A 59 8.24 -8.72 -1.01
C THR A 59 9.63 -9.02 -0.48
N ILE A 60 10.65 -8.45 -1.11
CA ILE A 60 12.06 -8.70 -0.76
C ILE A 60 12.74 -7.36 -0.51
N THR A 61 13.52 -7.27 0.56
CA THR A 61 14.32 -6.09 0.90
C THR A 61 15.76 -6.50 1.23
N PHE A 62 16.67 -5.53 1.26
CA PHE A 62 18.08 -5.79 1.55
C PHE A 62 18.35 -6.16 3.02
N THR A 63 17.49 -5.73 3.95
CA THR A 63 17.69 -5.96 5.39
C THR A 63 16.45 -6.52 6.06
N ARG A 64 16.64 -7.35 7.09
CA ARG A 64 15.53 -7.86 7.91
C ARG A 64 14.70 -6.74 8.52
N LYS A 65 15.33 -5.64 8.92
CA LYS A 65 14.64 -4.46 9.46
C LYS A 65 13.70 -3.84 8.42
N ALA A 66 14.18 -3.60 7.20
CA ALA A 66 13.35 -3.05 6.14
C ALA A 66 12.19 -3.98 5.75
N ALA A 67 12.40 -5.31 5.80
CA ALA A 67 11.32 -6.27 5.58
C ALA A 67 10.24 -6.19 6.67
N ALA A 68 10.66 -6.10 7.95
CA ALA A 68 9.73 -5.96 9.08
C ALA A 68 8.93 -4.65 8.99
N GLU A 69 9.60 -3.53 8.69
CA GLU A 69 8.96 -2.22 8.52
C GLU A 69 7.94 -2.22 7.37
N LEU A 70 8.27 -2.84 6.23
CA LEU A 70 7.32 -2.97 5.12
C LEU A 70 6.11 -3.82 5.50
N THR A 71 6.33 -4.91 6.26
CA THR A 71 5.27 -5.78 6.74
C THR A 71 4.30 -5.05 7.68
N GLU A 72 4.83 -4.24 8.60
CA GLU A 72 4.03 -3.42 9.52
C GLU A 72 3.20 -2.39 8.76
N ARG A 73 3.80 -1.65 7.83
CA ARG A 73 3.09 -0.67 7.00
C ARG A 73 1.96 -1.28 6.17
N VAL A 74 2.20 -2.43 5.54
CA VAL A 74 1.15 -3.13 4.78
C VAL A 74 0.00 -3.55 5.69
N ARG A 75 0.31 -4.00 6.91
CA ARG A 75 -0.70 -4.40 7.89
C ARG A 75 -1.54 -3.21 8.33
N GLU A 76 -0.89 -2.09 8.67
CA GLU A 76 -1.56 -0.84 9.06
C GLU A 76 -2.50 -0.37 7.96
N GLU A 77 -2.01 -0.25 6.72
CA GLU A 77 -2.80 0.18 5.56
C GLU A 77 -4.02 -0.72 5.30
N VAL A 78 -3.88 -2.04 5.48
CA VAL A 78 -5.01 -2.97 5.37
C VAL A 78 -6.05 -2.71 6.47
N TYR A 79 -5.62 -2.48 7.72
CA TYR A 79 -6.55 -2.16 8.81
C TYR A 79 -7.27 -0.84 8.56
N ASP A 80 -6.54 0.20 8.15
CA ASP A 80 -7.12 1.53 7.87
C ASP A 80 -8.20 1.44 6.78
N ARG A 81 -7.96 0.67 5.71
CA ARG A 81 -8.97 0.44 4.66
C ARG A 81 -10.18 -0.35 5.15
N LEU A 82 -9.98 -1.34 6.01
CA LEU A 82 -11.10 -2.10 6.59
C LEU A 82 -11.96 -1.21 7.50
N GLU A 83 -11.34 -0.37 8.33
CA GLU A 83 -12.05 0.59 9.18
C GLU A 83 -12.82 1.64 8.37
N ALA A 84 -12.26 2.08 7.24
CA ALA A 84 -12.92 3.01 6.32
C ALA A 84 -14.19 2.40 5.69
N VAL A 85 -14.18 1.10 5.37
CA VAL A 85 -15.35 0.38 4.82
C VAL A 85 -16.42 0.14 5.90
N ASP A 86 -16.01 -0.15 7.14
CA ASP A 86 -16.93 -0.37 8.27
C ASP A 86 -17.47 0.94 8.88
N SER A 87 -16.97 2.10 8.44
CA SER A 87 -17.37 3.40 8.98
C SER A 87 -18.79 3.82 8.52
N PRO A 88 -19.65 4.34 9.43
CA PRO A 88 -21.02 4.75 9.11
C PRO A 88 -21.16 5.84 8.02
N LYS A 89 -20.07 6.54 7.66
CA LYS A 89 -20.03 7.52 6.56
C LYS A 89 -20.23 6.88 5.17
N ALA A 90 -20.03 5.57 5.01
CA ALA A 90 -20.13 4.87 3.72
C ALA A 90 -21.57 4.70 3.16
N TYR A 91 -22.60 5.14 3.89
CA TYR A 91 -24.02 5.00 3.53
C TYR A 91 -24.69 6.29 3.00
N HIS A 92 -23.93 7.34 2.68
CA HIS A 92 -24.45 8.59 2.14
C HIS A 92 -23.96 8.89 0.72
#